data_AF-A0A6S7GVE4-F1
#
_entry.id   AF-A0A6S7GVE4-F1
#
_cell.length_a   1.000
_cell.length_b   1.000
_cell.length_c   1.000
_cell.angle_alpha   90.00
_cell.angle_beta   90.00
_cell.angle_gamma   90.00
#
_symmetry.space_group_name_H-M   'P 1'
#
loop_
_entity.id
_entity.type
_entity.pdbx_description
1 polymer ?
#
loop_
_entity_poly.entity_id
_entity_poly.type
_entity_poly.pdbx_seq_one_letter_code
_entity_poly.pdbx_strand_id
1 'polypeptide(L)'
;MVMFKRRAYLKFIFVSGAILTIYGFIWPKAVLKNRYDFPIQKDESHIHVTTNSPPINEKSSNEEQTLQKEELRIHVLTNYPLMSEKPWNEGQTETNISRLWQRQEELEETLQKNLNHTLVTAVHLLVNQPLAEQRLGEQHFHNKHKIFVHRINALPKYRDFFDYVNDRLQNQLVVMMNMDIYIGEGFEMINKTFLAEYNTSYVLTRHGRQEKRCNMGGKLGYCGVSYFGSHDAYIFMLTQPLDESVLAELDYDMNVLGAENKLIWVLRNKMKRRLLNPCKYLKTYHNHCVDIHGSVRPRIDEEIDGKDGGVEPSGLTSKGNHLNKSFYYGQNFFIVQYIIITFWIG
;
A
#
# COMPACT_ATOMS: atom_id res chain seq x y z
N MET A 1 -32.46 45.26 57.12
CA MET A 1 -33.53 45.75 56.21
C MET A 1 -33.16 45.37 54.78
N VAL A 2 -33.88 44.64 53.94
CA VAL A 2 -35.13 43.88 53.97
C VAL A 2 -35.03 42.84 52.83
N MET A 3 -35.12 41.56 53.20
CA MET A 3 -35.80 40.41 52.55
C MET A 3 -35.51 39.91 51.11
N PHE A 4 -35.05 38.65 51.07
CA PHE A 4 -35.62 37.46 50.39
C PHE A 4 -36.79 37.62 49.38
N LYS A 5 -36.69 36.91 48.23
CA LYS A 5 -37.77 36.04 47.74
C LYS A 5 -37.29 34.92 46.79
N ARG A 6 -37.63 33.69 47.18
CA ARG A 6 -37.58 32.42 46.42
C ARG A 6 -38.79 32.32 45.47
N ARG A 7 -38.64 31.60 44.34
CA ARG A 7 -39.62 30.69 43.66
C ARG A 7 -38.78 29.74 42.78
N ALA A 8 -38.75 28.41 42.82
CA ALA A 8 -39.64 27.30 43.22
C ALA A 8 -40.69 26.88 42.16
N TYR A 9 -40.52 25.65 41.67
CA TYR A 9 -41.44 24.70 40.99
C TYR A 9 -41.94 24.98 39.55
N LEU A 10 -41.67 24.03 38.62
CA LEU A 10 -42.63 22.94 38.31
C LEU A 10 -41.96 21.80 37.51
N LYS A 11 -42.22 20.56 37.94
CA LYS A 11 -41.98 19.31 37.21
C LYS A 11 -43.04 19.16 36.11
N PHE A 12 -42.66 18.64 34.94
CA PHE A 12 -43.58 17.86 34.11
C PHE A 12 -42.90 16.59 33.60
N ILE A 13 -43.40 15.48 34.11
CA ILE A 13 -43.24 14.13 33.59
C ILE A 13 -44.29 14.01 32.47
N PHE A 14 -43.89 13.55 31.28
CA PHE A 14 -44.79 12.81 30.40
C PHE A 14 -44.05 11.61 29.81
N VAL A 15 -44.39 10.46 30.39
CA VAL A 15 -44.27 9.13 29.81
C VAL A 15 -45.40 8.99 28.78
N SER A 16 -45.09 8.47 27.59
CA SER A 16 -45.81 7.39 26.90
C SER A 16 -45.70 7.52 25.39
N GLY A 17 -45.40 6.42 24.69
CA GLY A 17 -45.69 6.31 23.27
C GLY A 17 -44.74 5.44 22.47
N ALA A 18 -44.64 4.16 22.81
CA ALA A 18 -44.13 3.15 21.88
C ALA A 18 -45.08 3.05 20.69
N ILE A 19 -44.58 3.29 19.48
CA ILE A 19 -45.22 2.83 18.24
C ILE A 19 -44.17 2.07 17.43
N LEU A 20 -44.34 0.74 17.46
CA LEU A 20 -43.82 -0.17 16.46
C LEU A 20 -44.29 0.27 15.08
N THR A 21 -43.36 0.48 14.16
CA THR A 21 -43.67 0.33 12.74
C THR A 21 -42.61 -0.58 12.11
N ILE A 22 -43.01 -1.83 11.94
CA ILE A 22 -42.34 -2.86 11.17
C ILE A 22 -42.53 -2.47 9.70
N TYR A 23 -41.45 -2.09 9.01
CA TYR A 23 -41.39 -2.15 7.56
C TYR A 23 -40.30 -3.14 7.17
N GLY A 24 -40.76 -4.33 6.77
CA GLY A 24 -39.95 -5.31 6.09
C GLY A 24 -39.55 -4.79 4.72
N PHE A 25 -38.25 -4.67 4.48
CA PHE A 25 -37.68 -4.64 3.14
C PHE A 25 -37.01 -5.99 2.87
N ILE A 26 -37.74 -6.80 2.12
CA ILE A 26 -37.27 -8.00 1.45
C ILE A 26 -36.29 -7.53 0.37
N TRP A 27 -35.00 -7.83 0.53
CA TRP A 27 -34.02 -7.65 -0.54
C TRP A 27 -33.79 -9.00 -1.22
N PRO A 28 -34.12 -9.17 -2.51
CA PRO A 28 -33.83 -10.41 -3.21
C PRO A 28 -32.34 -10.49 -3.53
N LYS A 29 -31.71 -11.60 -3.11
CA LYS A 29 -30.43 -12.06 -3.63
C LYS A 29 -30.57 -12.35 -5.13
N ALA A 30 -30.13 -11.44 -5.99
CA ALA A 30 -29.88 -11.72 -7.40
C ALA A 30 -28.39 -12.04 -7.58
N VAL A 31 -28.10 -13.34 -7.55
CA VAL A 31 -26.85 -13.95 -7.98
C VAL A 31 -26.83 -13.92 -9.51
N LEU A 32 -26.10 -13.00 -10.13
CA LEU A 32 -25.80 -13.05 -11.56
C LEU A 32 -24.51 -13.84 -11.77
N LYS A 33 -24.67 -15.14 -12.02
CA LYS A 33 -23.63 -16.06 -12.45
C LYS A 33 -23.56 -16.05 -13.97
N ASN A 34 -22.83 -15.10 -14.56
CA ASN A 34 -22.50 -15.17 -15.99
C ASN A 34 -21.35 -16.17 -16.18
N ARG A 35 -21.72 -17.41 -16.51
CA ARG A 35 -20.80 -18.36 -17.16
C ARG A 35 -20.72 -17.95 -18.63
N TYR A 36 -19.52 -17.61 -19.08
CA TYR A 36 -19.18 -17.70 -20.50
C TYR A 36 -18.62 -19.10 -20.74
N ASP A 37 -19.45 -19.97 -21.31
CA ASP A 37 -19.03 -21.26 -21.84
C ASP A 37 -18.35 -21.03 -23.20
N PHE A 38 -17.06 -21.33 -23.31
CA PHE A 38 -16.35 -21.44 -24.59
C PHE A 38 -16.48 -22.88 -25.11
N PRO A 39 -16.80 -23.10 -26.39
CA PRO A 39 -16.84 -24.43 -26.98
C PRO A 39 -15.43 -24.96 -27.21
N ILE A 40 -15.11 -26.10 -26.59
CA ILE A 40 -13.91 -26.90 -26.90
C ILE A 40 -14.23 -27.69 -28.18
N GLN A 41 -13.54 -27.33 -29.26
CA GLN A 41 -13.53 -28.11 -30.49
C GLN A 41 -12.58 -29.30 -30.28
N LYS A 42 -13.14 -30.51 -30.20
CA LYS A 42 -12.37 -31.77 -30.23
C LYS A 42 -11.91 -31.99 -31.67
N ASP A 43 -10.60 -31.98 -31.88
CA ASP A 43 -9.99 -32.51 -33.10
C ASP A 43 -9.35 -33.86 -32.75
N GLU A 44 -9.94 -34.93 -33.27
CA GLU A 44 -9.42 -36.28 -33.17
C GLU A 44 -8.54 -36.53 -34.39
N SER A 45 -7.22 -36.45 -34.22
CA SER A 45 -6.29 -37.03 -35.19
C SER A 45 -5.35 -38.02 -34.50
N HIS A 46 -5.47 -39.27 -34.98
CA HIS A 46 -4.66 -40.41 -34.62
C HIS A 46 -3.19 -40.16 -34.94
N ILE A 47 -2.31 -40.35 -33.95
CA ILE A 47 -0.85 -40.39 -34.19
C ILE A 47 -0.28 -41.67 -33.58
N HIS A 48 0.38 -42.42 -34.45
CA HIS A 48 1.09 -43.66 -34.21
C HIS A 48 2.15 -43.53 -33.12
N VAL A 49 2.16 -44.50 -32.20
CA VAL A 49 3.22 -44.71 -31.21
C VAL A 49 4.43 -45.30 -31.90
N THR A 50 5.51 -44.53 -32.00
CA THR A 50 6.87 -45.03 -32.23
C THR A 50 7.71 -44.76 -30.98
N THR A 51 8.23 -45.83 -30.40
CA THR A 51 9.10 -45.81 -29.23
C THR A 51 10.49 -45.35 -29.64
N ASN A 52 10.80 -44.08 -29.44
CA ASN A 52 12.17 -43.58 -29.34
C ASN A 52 12.25 -42.64 -28.13
N SER A 53 13.10 -43.00 -27.17
CA SER A 53 13.37 -42.20 -25.98
C SER A 53 13.79 -40.78 -26.38
N PRO A 54 13.15 -39.71 -25.86
CA PRO A 54 13.54 -38.36 -26.21
C PRO A 54 14.84 -37.98 -25.49
N PRO A 55 15.71 -37.18 -26.13
CA PRO A 55 16.85 -36.58 -25.45
C PRO A 55 16.34 -35.64 -24.35
N ILE A 56 17.08 -35.56 -23.26
CA ILE A 56 16.82 -34.64 -22.15
C ILE A 56 16.79 -33.22 -22.73
N ASN A 57 15.58 -32.68 -22.80
CA ASN A 57 15.31 -31.37 -23.39
C ASN A 57 15.75 -30.31 -22.38
N GLU A 58 16.89 -29.67 -22.61
CA GLU A 58 17.16 -28.34 -22.05
C GLU A 58 16.03 -27.43 -22.54
N LYS A 59 15.01 -27.22 -21.70
CA LYS A 59 14.02 -26.17 -21.95
C LYS A 59 14.82 -24.89 -22.20
N SER A 60 14.66 -24.32 -23.40
CA SER A 60 15.43 -23.14 -23.77
C SER A 60 15.16 -22.06 -22.73
N SER A 61 16.22 -21.44 -22.22
CA SER A 61 16.16 -20.38 -21.19
C SER A 61 15.19 -19.24 -21.54
N ASN A 62 14.87 -19.07 -22.83
CA ASN A 62 13.89 -18.11 -23.32
C ASN A 62 12.43 -18.51 -23.03
N GLU A 63 12.06 -19.79 -23.08
CA GLU A 63 10.69 -20.24 -22.79
C GLU A 63 10.38 -20.13 -21.28
N GLU A 64 11.35 -20.50 -20.44
CA GLU A 64 11.23 -20.42 -18.98
C GLU A 64 11.15 -18.96 -18.52
N GLN A 65 11.95 -18.06 -19.10
CA GLN A 65 11.84 -16.62 -18.84
C GLN A 65 10.52 -16.02 -19.32
N THR A 66 9.96 -16.50 -20.44
CA THR A 66 8.68 -16.00 -20.98
C THR A 66 7.51 -16.43 -20.09
N LEU A 67 7.48 -17.70 -19.66
CA LEU A 67 6.51 -18.23 -18.70
C LEU A 67 6.59 -17.52 -17.34
N GLN A 68 7.80 -17.29 -16.83
CA GLN A 68 8.02 -16.59 -15.57
C GLN A 68 7.56 -15.12 -15.64
N LYS A 69 7.70 -14.48 -16.81
CA LYS A 69 7.22 -13.11 -17.07
C LYS A 69 5.70 -13.04 -17.23
N GLU A 70 5.07 -14.04 -17.84
CA GLU A 70 3.60 -14.15 -17.87
C GLU A 70 3.02 -14.42 -16.49
N GLU A 71 3.77 -15.11 -15.63
CA GLU A 71 3.36 -15.41 -14.27
C GLU A 71 3.47 -14.20 -13.32
N LEU A 72 4.40 -13.27 -13.59
CA LEU A 72 4.68 -12.11 -12.74
C LEU A 72 3.98 -10.83 -13.23
N ARG A 73 2.65 -10.81 -13.10
CA ARG A 73 1.82 -9.65 -13.43
C ARG A 73 1.72 -8.71 -12.23
N ILE A 74 2.26 -7.50 -12.38
CA ILE A 74 2.19 -6.45 -11.35
C ILE A 74 0.99 -5.54 -11.60
N HIS A 75 0.25 -5.29 -10.52
CA HIS A 75 -0.75 -4.24 -10.43
C HIS A 75 -0.19 -3.10 -9.58
N VAL A 76 0.08 -1.95 -10.19
CA VAL A 76 0.46 -0.75 -9.47
C VAL A 76 -0.80 -0.07 -8.95
N LEU A 77 -0.79 0.36 -7.68
CA LEU A 77 -1.87 1.13 -7.07
C LEU A 77 -1.30 2.44 -6.51
N THR A 78 -1.78 3.56 -7.00
CA THR A 78 -1.34 4.90 -6.57
C THR A 78 -2.49 5.90 -6.75
N ASN A 79 -2.27 7.17 -6.38
CA ASN A 79 -3.22 8.25 -6.63
C ASN A 79 -2.72 9.17 -7.74
N TYR A 80 -3.65 9.84 -8.43
CA TYR A 80 -3.32 10.86 -9.42
C TYR A 80 -3.99 12.18 -9.06
N PRO A 81 -3.26 13.11 -8.42
CA PRO A 81 -3.78 14.44 -8.13
C PRO A 81 -3.55 15.40 -9.29
N LEU A 82 -4.31 16.49 -9.28
CA LEU A 82 -3.99 17.70 -10.00
C LEU A 82 -3.39 18.70 -9.02
N MET A 83 -2.08 18.91 -9.12
CA MET A 83 -1.30 19.74 -8.19
C MET A 83 -1.72 21.20 -8.19
N SER A 84 -2.34 21.69 -9.28
CA SER A 84 -2.86 23.05 -9.38
C SER A 84 -4.21 23.25 -8.67
N GLU A 85 -4.82 22.19 -8.13
CA GLU A 85 -6.17 22.20 -7.56
C GLU A 85 -6.17 21.87 -6.06
N LYS A 86 -7.19 22.35 -5.35
CA LYS A 86 -7.38 22.01 -3.93
C LYS A 86 -7.73 20.53 -3.74
N PRO A 87 -7.27 19.89 -2.66
CA PRO A 87 -6.46 20.46 -1.57
C PRO A 87 -4.94 20.44 -1.84
N TRP A 88 -4.48 19.89 -2.97
CA TRP A 88 -3.05 19.71 -3.25
C TRP A 88 -2.27 21.03 -3.43
N ASN A 89 -2.95 22.11 -3.84
CA ASN A 89 -2.39 23.46 -3.90
C ASN A 89 -2.66 24.32 -2.66
N GLU A 90 -3.21 23.76 -1.58
CA GLU A 90 -3.63 24.55 -0.42
C GLU A 90 -2.45 25.29 0.22
N GLY A 91 -2.65 26.58 0.47
CA GLY A 91 -1.65 27.48 1.05
C GLY A 91 -0.47 27.82 0.13
N GLN A 92 -0.57 27.56 -1.19
CA GLN A 92 0.40 28.00 -2.20
C GLN A 92 0.05 29.41 -2.73
N THR A 93 1.07 30.21 -3.04
CA THR A 93 0.92 31.54 -3.62
C THR A 93 0.87 31.50 -5.16
N GLU A 94 0.44 32.58 -5.81
CA GLU A 94 0.46 32.70 -7.28
C GLU A 94 1.87 32.49 -7.87
N THR A 95 2.92 32.90 -7.15
CA THR A 95 4.32 32.67 -7.53
C THR A 95 4.72 31.20 -7.56
N ASN A 96 3.91 30.30 -6.98
CA ASN A 96 4.15 28.86 -6.98
C ASN A 96 3.44 28.13 -8.14
N ILE A 97 2.61 28.79 -8.95
CA ILE A 97 1.85 28.13 -10.03
C ILE A 97 2.79 27.42 -11.01
N SER A 98 3.87 28.06 -11.45
CA SER A 98 4.85 27.42 -12.34
C SER A 98 5.49 26.18 -11.70
N ARG A 99 5.68 26.18 -10.37
CA ARG A 99 6.26 25.06 -9.63
C ARG A 99 5.26 23.92 -9.48
N LEU A 100 3.98 24.23 -9.28
CA LEU A 100 2.90 23.24 -9.27
C LEU A 100 2.77 22.54 -10.63
N TRP A 101 2.93 23.28 -11.73
CA TRP A 101 2.96 22.68 -13.07
C TRP A 101 4.16 21.78 -13.29
N GLN A 102 5.37 22.22 -12.92
CA GLN A 102 6.55 21.37 -12.97
C GLN A 102 6.38 20.11 -12.12
N ARG A 103 5.77 20.24 -10.93
CA ARG A 103 5.46 19.08 -10.08
C ARG A 103 4.45 18.14 -10.73
N GLN A 104 3.43 18.67 -11.39
CA GLN A 104 2.47 17.87 -12.15
C GLN A 104 3.16 17.08 -13.28
N GLU A 105 4.09 17.71 -14.01
CA GLU A 105 4.88 17.06 -15.05
C GLU A 105 5.76 15.94 -14.50
N GLU A 106 6.34 16.09 -13.30
CA GLU A 106 7.09 15.02 -12.63
C GLU A 106 6.21 13.80 -12.34
N LEU A 107 5.00 14.01 -11.81
CA LEU A 107 4.06 12.93 -11.53
C LEU A 107 3.64 12.20 -12.82
N GLU A 108 3.42 12.95 -13.90
CA GLU A 108 3.04 12.40 -15.20
C GLU A 108 4.18 11.62 -15.85
N GLU A 109 5.41 12.11 -15.74
CA GLU A 109 6.59 11.38 -16.17
C GLU A 109 6.77 10.07 -15.37
N THR A 110 6.52 10.12 -14.06
CA THR A 110 6.57 8.95 -13.17
C THR A 110 5.52 7.91 -13.57
N LEU A 111 4.28 8.35 -13.79
CA LEU A 111 3.20 7.50 -14.28
C LEU A 111 3.59 6.87 -15.63
N GLN A 112 4.14 7.66 -16.57
CA GLN A 112 4.58 7.15 -17.85
C GLN A 112 5.69 6.08 -17.73
N LYS A 113 6.65 6.25 -16.81
CA LYS A 113 7.69 5.25 -16.53
C LYS A 113 7.07 3.94 -16.03
N ASN A 114 6.11 4.00 -15.11
CA ASN A 114 5.39 2.81 -14.62
C ASN A 114 4.57 2.13 -15.73
N LEU A 115 3.89 2.89 -16.60
CA LEU A 115 3.14 2.33 -17.74
C LEU A 115 4.02 1.59 -18.73
N ASN A 116 5.25 2.07 -18.92
CA ASN A 116 6.25 1.46 -19.81
C ASN A 116 6.95 0.25 -19.19
N HIS A 117 6.85 0.04 -17.88
CA HIS A 117 7.47 -1.10 -17.23
C HIS A 117 6.83 -2.42 -17.72
N THR A 118 7.65 -3.37 -18.16
CA THR A 118 7.15 -4.57 -18.86
C THR A 118 6.40 -5.55 -17.95
N LEU A 119 6.71 -5.57 -16.65
CA LEU A 119 5.99 -6.38 -15.66
C LEU A 119 4.69 -5.73 -15.16
N VAL A 120 4.50 -4.43 -15.41
CA VAL A 120 3.28 -3.72 -14.99
C VAL A 120 2.20 -3.99 -16.02
N THR A 121 1.12 -4.63 -15.60
CA THR A 121 -0.02 -4.97 -16.46
C THR A 121 -1.21 -4.04 -16.25
N ALA A 122 -1.30 -3.42 -15.07
CA ALA A 122 -2.30 -2.41 -14.78
C ALA A 122 -1.74 -1.36 -13.79
N VAL A 123 -2.17 -0.12 -13.96
CA VAL A 123 -1.96 0.98 -13.02
C VAL A 123 -3.34 1.49 -12.60
N HIS A 124 -3.67 1.25 -11.34
CA HIS A 124 -4.92 1.67 -10.73
C HIS A 124 -4.71 3.02 -10.05
N LEU A 125 -5.47 4.01 -10.47
CA LEU A 125 -5.37 5.40 -10.02
C LEU A 125 -6.59 5.76 -9.18
N LEU A 126 -6.38 6.02 -7.90
CA LEU A 126 -7.38 6.65 -7.05
C LEU A 126 -7.39 8.15 -7.31
N VAL A 127 -8.53 8.68 -7.74
CA VAL A 127 -8.68 10.07 -8.19
C VAL A 127 -9.82 10.73 -7.45
N ASN A 128 -9.53 11.84 -6.78
CA ASN A 128 -10.51 12.57 -5.97
C ASN A 128 -10.98 13.90 -6.59
N GLN A 129 -10.41 14.29 -7.73
CA GLN A 129 -10.69 15.56 -8.40
C GLN A 129 -11.24 15.31 -9.81
N PRO A 130 -12.42 15.82 -10.17
CA PRO A 130 -12.95 15.70 -11.54
C PRO A 130 -11.99 16.26 -12.60
N LEU A 131 -11.32 17.37 -12.32
CA LEU A 131 -10.35 17.98 -13.23
C LEU A 131 -9.08 17.14 -13.42
N ALA A 132 -8.69 16.34 -12.42
CA ALA A 132 -7.57 15.42 -12.57
C ALA A 132 -7.91 14.31 -13.56
N GLU A 133 -9.13 13.78 -13.53
CA GLU A 133 -9.58 12.79 -14.52
C GLU A 133 -9.65 13.38 -15.93
N GLN A 134 -10.16 14.61 -16.06
CA GLN A 134 -10.15 15.31 -17.35
C GLN A 134 -8.72 15.45 -17.90
N ARG A 135 -7.79 15.94 -17.06
CA ARG A 135 -6.38 16.09 -17.45
C ARG A 135 -5.77 14.75 -17.87
N LEU A 136 -6.02 13.68 -17.11
CA LEU A 136 -5.58 12.34 -17.46
C LEU A 136 -6.12 11.88 -18.83
N GLY A 137 -7.35 12.26 -19.16
CA GLY A 137 -7.97 12.05 -20.47
C GLY A 137 -7.23 12.74 -21.61
N GLU A 138 -6.76 13.96 -21.38
CA GLU A 138 -6.02 14.80 -22.35
C GLU A 138 -4.56 14.36 -22.54
N GLN A 139 -3.95 13.69 -21.56
CA GLN A 139 -2.57 13.21 -21.67
C GLN A 139 -2.39 12.10 -22.72
N HIS A 140 -1.32 12.22 -23.52
CA HIS A 140 -0.91 11.26 -24.54
C HIS A 140 0.06 10.20 -24.00
N PHE A 141 -0.35 9.44 -23.00
CA PHE A 141 0.49 8.37 -22.46
C PHE A 141 0.67 7.21 -23.44
N HIS A 142 1.90 6.73 -23.56
CA HIS A 142 2.17 5.40 -24.10
C HIS A 142 1.66 4.34 -23.12
N ASN A 143 1.09 3.25 -23.65
CA ASN A 143 0.48 2.18 -22.85
C ASN A 143 -0.67 2.64 -21.95
N LYS A 144 -1.40 3.70 -22.34
CA LYS A 144 -2.56 4.25 -21.61
C LYS A 144 -3.65 3.21 -21.30
N HIS A 145 -3.77 2.17 -22.12
CA HIS A 145 -4.71 1.07 -21.90
C HIS A 145 -4.49 0.30 -20.59
N LYS A 146 -3.33 0.45 -19.94
CA LYS A 146 -3.05 -0.13 -18.61
C LYS A 146 -3.67 0.69 -17.46
N ILE A 147 -4.18 1.90 -17.71
CA ILE A 147 -4.70 2.79 -16.67
C ILE A 147 -6.15 2.42 -16.34
N PHE A 148 -6.42 2.24 -15.05
CA PHE A 148 -7.76 2.08 -14.49
C PHE A 148 -8.02 3.19 -13.48
N VAL A 149 -9.01 4.04 -13.75
CA VAL A 149 -9.36 5.17 -12.87
C VAL A 149 -10.45 4.73 -11.91
N HIS A 150 -10.25 4.99 -10.63
CA HIS A 150 -11.25 4.78 -9.60
C HIS A 150 -11.48 6.09 -8.84
N ARG A 151 -12.72 6.60 -8.93
CA ARG A 151 -13.10 7.87 -8.30
C ARG A 151 -13.34 7.67 -6.81
N ILE A 152 -12.76 8.53 -6.00
CA ILE A 152 -13.03 8.65 -4.57
C ILE A 152 -13.52 10.06 -4.25
N ASN A 153 -14.20 10.26 -3.13
CA ASN A 153 -14.88 11.53 -2.83
C ASN A 153 -14.09 12.46 -1.90
N ALA A 154 -12.91 12.04 -1.44
CA ALA A 154 -12.09 12.77 -0.47
C ALA A 154 -10.60 12.59 -0.78
N LEU A 155 -9.72 13.22 0.01
CA LEU A 155 -8.29 12.92 -0.04
C LEU A 155 -8.07 11.41 0.11
N PRO A 156 -7.17 10.80 -0.69
CA PRO A 156 -6.90 9.38 -0.57
C PRO A 156 -6.36 9.04 0.83
N LYS A 157 -7.03 8.08 1.47
CA LYS A 157 -6.59 7.45 2.72
C LYS A 157 -5.98 6.09 2.44
N TYR A 158 -5.17 5.57 3.36
CA TYR A 158 -4.71 4.18 3.21
C TYR A 158 -5.89 3.20 3.23
N ARG A 159 -6.97 3.51 3.95
CA ARG A 159 -8.22 2.74 3.90
C ARG A 159 -8.73 2.58 2.47
N ASP A 160 -8.82 3.65 1.68
CA ASP A 160 -9.34 3.60 0.30
C ASP A 160 -8.51 2.64 -0.57
N PHE A 161 -7.19 2.63 -0.39
CA PHE A 161 -6.28 1.73 -1.10
C PHE A 161 -6.55 0.27 -0.72
N PHE A 162 -6.67 -0.03 0.58
CA PHE A 162 -6.90 -1.39 1.03
C PHE A 162 -8.32 -1.88 0.76
N ASP A 163 -9.32 -1.00 0.80
CA ASP A 163 -10.68 -1.28 0.34
C ASP A 163 -10.69 -1.63 -1.15
N TYR A 164 -9.94 -0.87 -1.97
CA TYR A 164 -9.79 -1.17 -3.39
C TYR A 164 -9.11 -2.52 -3.62
N VAL A 165 -8.05 -2.85 -2.86
CA VAL A 165 -7.40 -4.16 -2.97
C VAL A 165 -8.35 -5.28 -2.55
N ASN A 166 -9.10 -5.11 -1.46
CA ASN A 166 -10.12 -6.06 -1.00
C ASN A 166 -11.18 -6.32 -2.08
N ASP A 167 -11.64 -5.30 -2.80
CA ASP A 167 -12.70 -5.44 -3.82
C ASP A 167 -12.17 -5.98 -5.16
N ARG A 168 -10.96 -5.55 -5.59
CA ARG A 168 -10.50 -5.72 -6.98
C ARG A 168 -9.22 -6.50 -7.18
N LEU A 169 -8.34 -6.54 -6.18
CA LEU A 169 -6.95 -7.04 -6.36
C LEU A 169 -6.58 -8.17 -5.40
N GLN A 170 -7.56 -8.86 -4.82
CA GLN A 170 -7.30 -10.09 -4.09
C GLN A 170 -6.55 -11.10 -4.97
N ASN A 171 -5.59 -11.79 -4.36
CA ASN A 171 -4.70 -12.75 -5.00
C ASN A 171 -3.88 -12.18 -6.17
N GLN A 172 -3.79 -10.86 -6.32
CA GLN A 172 -2.90 -10.19 -7.27
C GLN A 172 -1.65 -9.69 -6.57
N LEU A 173 -0.53 -9.62 -7.31
CA LEU A 173 0.68 -8.96 -6.86
C LEU A 173 0.49 -7.44 -6.97
N VAL A 174 0.32 -6.80 -5.82
CA VAL A 174 0.08 -5.36 -5.73
C VAL A 174 1.37 -4.65 -5.34
N VAL A 175 1.68 -3.56 -6.06
CA VAL A 175 2.69 -2.58 -5.67
C VAL A 175 1.95 -1.27 -5.40
N MET A 176 1.68 -1.00 -4.12
CA MET A 176 1.15 0.28 -3.67
C MET A 176 2.31 1.25 -3.46
N MET A 177 2.27 2.44 -4.06
CA MET A 177 3.39 3.38 -3.97
C MET A 177 2.96 4.84 -4.02
N ASN A 178 3.82 5.72 -3.50
CA ASN A 178 3.66 7.17 -3.65
C ASN A 178 3.70 7.55 -5.14
N MET A 179 2.95 8.60 -5.50
CA MET A 179 2.72 9.05 -6.88
C MET A 179 3.97 9.51 -7.64
N ASP A 180 5.05 9.78 -6.92
CA ASP A 180 6.36 10.19 -7.45
C ASP A 180 7.39 9.05 -7.39
N ILE A 181 6.93 7.81 -7.26
CA ILE A 181 7.76 6.60 -7.29
C ILE A 181 7.50 5.81 -8.56
N TYR A 182 8.57 5.31 -9.16
CA TYR A 182 8.47 4.35 -10.25
C TYR A 182 9.33 3.11 -10.05
N ILE A 183 8.88 2.01 -10.65
CA ILE A 183 9.52 0.70 -10.61
C ILE A 183 10.77 0.70 -11.50
N GLY A 184 11.88 0.26 -10.92
CA GLY A 184 13.16 0.05 -11.57
C GLY A 184 13.50 -1.42 -11.77
N GLU A 185 14.80 -1.70 -11.74
CA GLU A 185 15.34 -3.03 -11.97
C GLU A 185 15.09 -3.98 -10.78
N GLY A 186 15.02 -5.29 -11.07
CA GLY A 186 15.03 -6.36 -10.07
C GLY A 186 13.66 -6.92 -9.68
N PHE A 187 12.57 -6.31 -10.15
CA PHE A 187 11.21 -6.76 -9.85
C PHE A 187 10.88 -8.15 -10.43
N GLU A 188 11.63 -8.60 -11.44
CA GLU A 188 11.60 -9.98 -11.94
C GLU A 188 12.00 -11.03 -10.90
N MET A 189 12.71 -10.63 -9.83
CA MET A 189 13.10 -11.52 -8.73
C MET A 189 12.01 -11.72 -7.68
N ILE A 190 10.86 -11.07 -7.81
CA ILE A 190 9.77 -11.23 -6.84
C ILE A 190 9.23 -12.65 -6.90
N ASN A 191 9.21 -13.33 -5.75
CA ASN A 191 8.52 -14.60 -5.62
C ASN A 191 7.14 -14.33 -4.99
N LYS A 192 6.09 -14.29 -5.82
CA LYS A 192 4.72 -14.00 -5.38
C LYS A 192 4.18 -15.09 -4.43
N THR A 193 4.56 -16.36 -4.67
CA THR A 193 4.22 -17.50 -3.82
C THR A 193 4.79 -17.33 -2.41
N PHE A 194 6.04 -16.88 -2.31
CA PHE A 194 6.66 -16.57 -1.03
C PHE A 194 5.95 -15.43 -0.28
N LEU A 195 5.51 -14.38 -0.98
CA LEU A 195 4.74 -13.29 -0.36
C LEU A 195 3.41 -13.79 0.20
N ALA A 196 2.73 -14.67 -0.52
CA ALA A 196 1.46 -15.26 -0.12
C ALA A 196 1.61 -16.28 1.03
N GLU A 197 2.45 -17.31 0.86
CA GLU A 197 2.61 -18.42 1.82
C GLU A 197 3.15 -17.96 3.17
N TYR A 198 4.07 -17.00 3.18
CA TYR A 198 4.71 -16.50 4.40
C TYR A 198 4.11 -15.17 4.89
N ASN A 199 2.92 -14.78 4.40
CA ASN A 199 2.25 -13.53 4.74
C ASN A 199 3.23 -12.33 4.80
N THR A 200 4.03 -12.18 3.75
CA THR A 200 5.15 -11.23 3.72
C THR A 200 4.81 -10.01 2.88
N SER A 201 5.17 -8.83 3.36
CA SER A 201 5.19 -7.60 2.56
C SER A 201 6.63 -7.14 2.39
N TYR A 202 6.95 -6.65 1.19
CA TYR A 202 8.12 -5.81 1.02
C TYR A 202 7.73 -4.36 1.23
N VAL A 203 8.48 -3.65 2.05
CA VAL A 203 8.33 -2.21 2.30
C VAL A 203 9.65 -1.57 1.89
N LEU A 204 9.61 -0.86 0.77
CA LEU A 204 10.81 -0.45 0.06
C LEU A 204 11.12 1.01 0.34
N THR A 205 12.36 1.22 0.78
CA THR A 205 13.05 2.50 0.62
C THR A 205 13.51 2.67 -0.81
N ARG A 206 13.55 3.93 -1.29
CA ARG A 206 13.90 4.26 -2.67
C ARG A 206 15.39 4.49 -2.92
N HIS A 207 15.77 4.41 -4.19
CA HIS A 207 17.06 4.85 -4.72
C HIS A 207 16.98 6.29 -5.23
N GLY A 208 18.08 7.00 -5.11
CA GLY A 208 18.29 8.27 -5.80
C GLY A 208 18.74 8.00 -7.23
N ARG A 209 18.18 8.73 -8.20
CA ARG A 209 18.62 8.69 -9.60
C ARG A 209 18.60 10.09 -10.16
N GLN A 210 19.66 10.43 -10.89
CA GLN A 210 19.73 11.70 -11.61
C GLN A 210 18.76 11.66 -12.77
N GLU A 211 17.80 12.59 -12.78
CA GLU A 211 16.80 12.70 -13.85
C GLU A 211 17.27 13.66 -14.93
N LYS A 212 16.84 13.44 -16.18
CA LYS A 212 17.27 14.28 -17.32
C LYS A 212 16.87 15.74 -17.14
N ARG A 213 15.68 15.96 -16.59
CA ARG A 213 15.08 17.30 -16.45
C ARG A 213 15.41 17.96 -15.12
N CYS A 214 16.09 17.28 -14.20
CA CYS A 214 16.38 17.86 -12.91
C CYS A 214 17.61 17.30 -12.22
N ASN A 215 18.39 18.18 -11.61
CA ASN A 215 19.52 17.79 -10.76
C ASN A 215 19.00 17.28 -9.42
N MET A 216 19.01 15.97 -9.22
CA MET A 216 18.67 15.33 -7.95
C MET A 216 19.83 15.42 -6.94
N GLY A 217 20.94 16.07 -7.32
CA GLY A 217 21.81 16.84 -6.44
C GLY A 217 22.26 16.13 -5.16
N GLY A 218 22.65 14.87 -5.24
CA GLY A 218 23.17 14.15 -4.08
C GLY A 218 22.12 13.72 -3.04
N LYS A 219 20.83 13.73 -3.36
CA LYS A 219 19.82 13.00 -2.56
C LYS A 219 20.12 11.50 -2.69
N LEU A 220 21.02 11.00 -1.84
CA LEU A 220 21.34 9.59 -1.72
C LEU A 220 20.03 8.85 -1.47
N GLY A 221 19.78 7.80 -2.24
CA GLY A 221 18.65 6.92 -1.97
C GLY A 221 18.68 6.45 -0.52
N TYR A 222 17.51 6.20 0.05
CA TYR A 222 17.39 5.74 1.43
C TYR A 222 17.61 4.22 1.55
N CYS A 223 17.90 3.57 0.43
CA CYS A 223 18.40 2.21 0.41
C CYS A 223 19.91 2.17 0.70
N GLY A 224 20.30 1.98 1.97
CA GLY A 224 21.69 1.70 2.36
C GLY A 224 22.22 2.62 3.46
N VAL A 225 23.40 3.20 3.26
CA VAL A 225 24.11 3.99 4.29
C VAL A 225 23.38 5.28 4.69
N SER A 226 22.46 5.75 3.86
CA SER A 226 21.62 6.93 4.09
C SER A 226 20.19 6.55 4.52
N TYR A 227 20.02 5.36 5.11
CA TYR A 227 18.73 4.93 5.62
C TYR A 227 18.27 5.84 6.78
N PHE A 228 17.03 6.32 6.69
CA PHE A 228 16.36 7.03 7.78
C PHE A 228 14.87 6.66 7.91
N GLY A 229 14.44 5.55 7.29
CA GLY A 229 13.08 5.03 7.46
C GLY A 229 12.00 5.63 6.56
N SER A 230 12.35 6.32 5.47
CA SER A 230 11.35 6.76 4.48
C SER A 230 11.07 5.64 3.46
N HIS A 231 9.88 5.05 3.58
CA HIS A 231 9.36 3.96 2.75
C HIS A 231 8.26 4.46 1.82
N ASP A 232 8.41 4.23 0.52
CA ASP A 232 7.53 4.84 -0.49
C ASP A 232 6.82 3.82 -1.39
N ALA A 233 7.16 2.54 -1.26
CA ALA A 233 6.51 1.47 -2.01
C ALA A 233 6.31 0.22 -1.14
N TYR A 234 5.16 -0.43 -1.31
CA TYR A 234 4.68 -1.56 -0.54
C TYR A 234 4.25 -2.66 -1.51
N ILE A 235 4.93 -3.80 -1.46
CA ILE A 235 4.69 -4.95 -2.34
C ILE A 235 4.08 -6.07 -1.52
N PHE A 236 2.90 -6.53 -1.91
CA PHE A 236 2.19 -7.55 -1.18
C PHE A 236 1.16 -8.29 -2.04
N MET A 237 0.65 -9.38 -1.48
CA MET A 237 -0.54 -10.05 -1.94
C MET A 237 -1.49 -10.22 -0.75
N LEU A 238 -2.75 -9.85 -0.94
CA LEU A 238 -3.82 -10.21 -0.02
C LEU A 238 -4.50 -11.47 -0.52
N THR A 239 -4.35 -12.55 0.24
CA THR A 239 -5.00 -13.85 -0.04
C THR A 239 -6.37 -13.97 0.60
N GLN A 240 -6.71 -13.05 1.51
CA GLN A 240 -8.00 -12.91 2.17
C GLN A 240 -8.32 -11.41 2.30
N PRO A 241 -9.61 -11.03 2.26
CA PRO A 241 -10.01 -9.66 2.52
C PRO A 241 -9.64 -9.25 3.94
N LEU A 242 -9.29 -7.97 4.13
CA LEU A 242 -9.09 -7.40 5.46
C LEU A 242 -10.44 -7.15 6.15
N ASP A 243 -10.51 -7.51 7.43
CA ASP A 243 -11.67 -7.21 8.27
C ASP A 243 -11.77 -5.71 8.60
N GLU A 244 -12.97 -5.25 8.91
CA GLU A 244 -13.27 -3.85 9.26
C GLU A 244 -12.39 -3.33 10.40
N SER A 245 -12.04 -4.17 11.38
CA SER A 245 -11.16 -3.79 12.49
C SER A 245 -9.74 -3.40 12.05
N VAL A 246 -9.26 -3.92 10.91
CA VAL A 246 -7.98 -3.55 10.31
C VAL A 246 -8.15 -2.31 9.43
N LEU A 247 -9.22 -2.26 8.64
CA LEU A 247 -9.53 -1.11 7.77
C LEU A 247 -9.73 0.18 8.56
N ALA A 248 -10.35 0.11 9.74
CA ALA A 248 -10.51 1.25 10.64
C ALA A 248 -9.17 1.84 11.10
N GLU A 249 -8.13 1.01 11.26
CA GLU A 249 -6.78 1.47 11.64
C GLU A 249 -6.08 2.20 10.50
N LEU A 250 -6.53 1.99 9.25
CA LEU A 250 -6.03 2.60 8.02
C LEU A 250 -6.82 3.86 7.60
N ASP A 251 -7.82 4.27 8.40
CA ASP A 251 -8.68 5.42 8.10
C ASP A 251 -8.01 6.76 8.43
N TYR A 252 -6.95 7.07 7.69
CA TYR A 252 -6.22 8.33 7.78
C TYR A 252 -5.60 8.69 6.43
N ASP A 253 -5.40 10.00 6.22
CA ASP A 253 -4.94 10.54 4.94
C ASP A 253 -3.53 10.04 4.59
N MET A 254 -3.29 9.81 3.29
CA MET A 254 -1.96 9.56 2.77
C MET A 254 -1.17 10.85 2.59
N ASN A 255 0.15 10.74 2.47
CA ASN A 255 1.07 11.86 2.22
C ASN A 255 1.12 12.93 3.34
N VAL A 256 0.65 12.59 4.55
CA VAL A 256 0.86 13.38 5.77
C VAL A 256 2.05 12.82 6.57
N LEU A 257 2.64 13.62 7.47
CA LEU A 257 3.85 13.19 8.17
C LEU A 257 3.57 11.99 9.09
N GLY A 258 4.39 10.94 8.99
CA GLY A 258 4.23 9.74 9.82
C GLY A 258 3.18 8.74 9.32
N ALA A 259 2.50 9.02 8.21
CA ALA A 259 1.50 8.13 7.63
C ALA A 259 2.08 6.76 7.26
N GLU A 260 3.30 6.75 6.71
CA GLU A 260 4.06 5.55 6.35
C GLU A 260 4.43 4.73 7.60
N ASN A 261 4.84 5.38 8.68
CA ASN A 261 5.17 4.71 9.95
C ASN A 261 3.95 4.00 10.52
N LYS A 262 2.80 4.68 10.52
CA LYS A 262 1.52 4.10 10.95
C LYS A 262 1.14 2.92 10.05
N LEU A 263 1.33 3.01 8.74
CA LEU A 263 1.03 1.91 7.82
C LEU A 263 1.90 0.69 8.14
N ILE A 264 3.21 0.89 8.30
CA ILE A 264 4.12 -0.19 8.66
C ILE A 264 3.73 -0.83 9.98
N TRP A 265 3.30 -0.03 10.96
CA TRP A 265 2.76 -0.55 12.20
C TRP A 265 1.51 -1.41 11.98
N VAL A 266 0.54 -0.97 11.17
CA VAL A 266 -0.68 -1.74 10.86
C VAL A 266 -0.32 -3.05 10.16
N LEU A 267 0.55 -3.01 9.14
CA LEU A 267 1.02 -4.20 8.42
C LEU A 267 1.63 -5.24 9.39
N ARG A 268 2.47 -4.78 10.32
CA ARG A 268 3.16 -5.64 11.29
C ARG A 268 2.21 -6.16 12.38
N ASN A 269 1.38 -5.29 12.95
CA ASN A 269 0.70 -5.55 14.22
C ASN A 269 -0.77 -5.95 14.06
N LYS A 270 -1.46 -5.44 13.05
CA LYS A 270 -2.86 -5.74 12.77
C LYS A 270 -2.98 -6.82 11.71
N MET A 271 -2.20 -6.72 10.63
CA MET A 271 -2.20 -7.70 9.54
C MET A 271 -1.22 -8.87 9.75
N LYS A 272 -0.43 -8.84 10.83
CA LYS A 272 0.54 -9.88 11.22
C LYS A 272 1.51 -10.26 10.10
N ARG A 273 1.89 -9.28 9.27
CA ARG A 273 2.76 -9.52 8.12
C ARG A 273 4.22 -9.50 8.54
N ARG A 274 5.02 -10.39 7.94
CA ARG A 274 6.48 -10.26 7.97
C ARG A 274 6.87 -9.13 7.03
N LEU A 275 7.68 -8.19 7.50
CA LEU A 275 8.12 -7.04 6.71
C LEU A 275 9.60 -7.18 6.36
N LEU A 276 9.93 -7.00 5.09
CA LEU A 276 11.30 -6.99 4.59
C LEU A 276 11.50 -5.74 3.72
N ASN A 277 12.71 -5.21 3.67
CA ASN A 277 13.06 -4.10 2.79
C ASN A 277 14.17 -4.54 1.82
N PRO A 278 13.85 -5.35 0.79
CA PRO A 278 14.84 -5.80 -0.18
C PRO A 278 15.23 -4.72 -1.22
N CYS A 279 15.31 -3.45 -0.84
CA CYS A 279 15.57 -2.34 -1.75
C CYS A 279 16.87 -2.47 -2.55
N LYS A 280 17.87 -3.22 -2.04
CA LYS A 280 19.13 -3.46 -2.77
C LYS A 280 18.91 -4.33 -4.02
N TYR A 281 17.86 -5.14 -4.00
CA TYR A 281 17.46 -6.04 -5.06
C TYR A 281 16.31 -5.46 -5.88
N LEU A 282 15.30 -4.91 -5.22
CA LEU A 282 14.11 -4.34 -5.83
C LEU A 282 14.22 -2.81 -5.85
N LYS A 283 14.63 -2.24 -6.98
CA LYS A 283 14.88 -0.80 -7.06
C LYS A 283 13.61 -0.03 -7.38
N THR A 284 13.29 0.94 -6.53
CA THR A 284 12.34 2.01 -6.83
C THR A 284 13.08 3.33 -6.86
N TYR A 285 12.56 4.30 -7.61
CA TYR A 285 13.23 5.59 -7.82
C TYR A 285 12.29 6.75 -7.49
N HIS A 286 12.83 7.79 -6.86
CA HIS A 286 12.08 9.02 -6.56
C HIS A 286 12.20 10.03 -7.68
N ASN A 287 11.09 10.44 -8.27
CA ASN A 287 11.05 11.54 -9.21
C ASN A 287 10.43 12.79 -8.55
N HIS A 288 11.27 13.53 -7.83
CA HIS A 288 10.84 14.70 -7.07
C HIS A 288 11.91 15.77 -7.05
N CYS A 289 11.78 16.73 -7.96
CA CYS A 289 12.78 17.76 -8.18
C CYS A 289 12.33 19.11 -7.65
N VAL A 290 11.05 19.44 -7.85
CA VAL A 290 10.46 20.67 -7.34
C VAL A 290 10.12 20.48 -5.88
N ASP A 291 10.83 21.17 -4.99
CA ASP A 291 10.59 21.16 -3.54
C ASP A 291 9.33 21.96 -3.16
N ILE A 292 8.17 21.52 -3.63
CA ILE A 292 6.87 22.07 -3.29
C ILE A 292 6.08 21.04 -2.49
N HIS A 293 5.85 21.38 -1.24
CA HIS A 293 4.99 20.64 -0.34
C HIS A 293 3.81 21.55 0.01
N GLY A 294 2.60 20.99 0.11
CA GLY A 294 1.48 21.68 0.76
C GLY A 294 1.94 22.19 2.12
N SER A 295 1.59 23.44 2.46
CA SER A 295 2.22 24.18 3.56
C SER A 295 1.87 23.67 4.96
N VAL A 296 0.97 22.68 5.07
CA VAL A 296 0.65 22.00 6.33
C VAL A 296 0.49 20.49 6.07
N ARG A 297 1.44 19.70 6.56
CA ARG A 297 1.32 18.24 6.65
C ARG A 297 1.32 17.88 8.12
N PRO A 298 0.15 17.69 8.77
CA PRO A 298 0.12 17.32 10.17
C PRO A 298 0.86 16.00 10.37
N ARG A 299 1.60 15.88 11.47
CA ARG A 299 2.18 14.61 11.87
C ARG A 299 1.13 13.80 12.64
N ILE A 300 0.91 12.57 12.22
CA ILE A 300 -0.16 11.71 12.76
C ILE A 300 0.35 10.52 13.58
N ASP A 301 1.67 10.41 13.73
CA ASP A 301 2.34 9.36 14.51
C ASP A 301 2.92 9.86 15.84
N GLU A 302 2.62 11.11 16.27
CA GLU A 302 3.11 11.66 17.55
C GLU A 302 2.54 10.93 18.78
N GLU A 303 1.29 10.47 18.70
CA GLU A 303 0.63 9.69 19.78
C GLU A 303 1.05 8.21 19.79
N ILE A 304 1.89 7.80 18.84
CA ILE A 304 2.35 6.43 18.71
C ILE A 304 3.61 6.26 19.59
N ASP A 305 3.38 6.26 20.91
CA ASP A 305 4.39 6.02 21.95
C ASP A 305 5.19 4.73 21.62
N GLY A 306 6.45 4.89 21.20
CA GLY A 306 7.42 3.80 21.05
C GLY A 306 7.36 2.95 19.77
N LYS A 307 6.74 3.40 18.68
CA LYS A 307 6.67 2.59 17.44
C LYS A 307 7.51 3.20 16.30
N ASP A 308 8.79 2.85 16.31
CA ASP A 308 9.65 3.01 15.14
C ASP A 308 9.11 2.11 14.00
N GLY A 309 8.58 2.78 12.97
CA GLY A 309 8.02 2.16 11.77
C GLY A 309 9.09 1.71 10.77
N GLY A 310 10.37 1.95 11.05
CA GLY A 310 11.45 1.55 10.15
C GLY A 310 11.46 0.04 9.83
N VAL A 311 11.91 -0.27 8.62
CA VAL A 311 12.35 -1.61 8.20
C VAL A 311 13.68 -1.45 7.48
N GLU A 312 14.74 -1.81 8.17
CA GLU A 312 16.11 -1.74 7.65
C GLU A 312 16.27 -2.55 6.35
N PRO A 313 17.14 -2.12 5.43
CA PRO A 313 17.43 -2.87 4.21
C PRO A 313 17.81 -4.34 4.48
N SER A 314 17.16 -5.26 3.77
CA SER A 314 17.27 -6.71 3.97
C SER A 314 17.44 -7.48 2.66
N GLY A 315 17.53 -8.81 2.73
CA GLY A 315 17.45 -9.70 1.56
C GLY A 315 16.00 -9.91 1.07
N LEU A 316 15.86 -10.52 -0.12
CA LEU A 316 14.57 -10.93 -0.71
C LEU A 316 13.87 -12.01 0.13
N THR A 317 14.66 -12.97 0.63
CA THR A 317 14.19 -13.95 1.60
C THR A 317 14.96 -13.75 2.88
N SER A 318 14.29 -13.84 4.03
CA SER A 318 15.00 -14.01 5.30
C SER A 318 15.49 -15.47 5.34
N LYS A 319 16.61 -15.80 4.69
CA LYS A 319 17.34 -17.01 5.09
C LYS A 319 17.67 -16.83 6.57
N GLY A 320 17.30 -17.82 7.38
CA GLY A 320 17.37 -17.73 8.84
C GLY A 320 18.72 -17.22 9.33
N ASN A 321 18.70 -16.03 9.94
CA ASN A 321 19.66 -15.67 10.98
C ASN A 321 18.87 -15.55 12.27
N HIS A 322 18.64 -16.70 12.91
CA HIS A 322 18.43 -16.80 14.35
C HIS A 322 19.73 -16.44 15.11
N LEU A 323 20.38 -15.32 14.76
CA LEU A 323 21.52 -14.76 15.47
C LEU A 323 21.52 -13.24 15.27
N ASN A 324 20.51 -12.58 15.83
CA ASN A 324 20.68 -11.30 16.52
C ASN A 324 19.63 -11.25 17.64
N LYS A 325 19.87 -12.08 18.65
CA LYS A 325 19.43 -11.80 20.03
C LYS A 325 20.36 -10.69 20.56
N SER A 326 20.03 -9.45 20.23
CA SER A 326 20.56 -8.28 20.91
C SER A 326 19.63 -7.13 20.57
N PHE A 327 19.22 -6.37 21.60
CA PHE A 327 18.21 -5.31 21.60
C PHE A 327 16.75 -5.73 21.76
N TYR A 328 16.47 -6.53 22.80
CA TYR A 328 15.31 -6.27 23.68
C TYR A 328 15.66 -6.75 25.09
N TYR A 329 16.38 -5.92 25.84
CA TYR A 329 16.42 -5.96 27.29
C TYR A 329 16.64 -4.53 27.78
N GLY A 330 15.69 -4.00 28.54
CA GLY A 330 15.85 -2.71 29.18
C GLY A 330 14.55 -2.08 29.65
N GLN A 331 13.85 -2.75 30.57
CA GLN A 331 13.21 -2.20 31.78
C GLN A 331 11.93 -2.96 32.13
N ASN A 332 12.06 -3.87 33.09
CA ASN A 332 11.19 -3.98 34.27
C ASN A 332 11.65 -5.21 35.06
N PHE A 333 12.62 -5.00 35.96
CA PHE A 333 12.93 -5.92 37.04
C PHE A 333 11.78 -5.84 38.06
N PHE A 334 10.94 -6.86 38.12
CA PHE A 334 10.24 -7.22 39.36
C PHE A 334 10.95 -8.44 39.93
N ILE A 335 11.72 -8.20 40.99
CA ILE A 335 12.33 -9.24 41.82
C ILE A 335 11.19 -9.88 42.62
N VAL A 336 10.84 -11.12 42.32
CA VAL A 336 10.09 -11.99 43.23
C VAL A 336 11.10 -12.93 43.89
N GLN A 337 11.50 -12.58 45.13
CA GLN A 337 12.27 -13.47 45.98
C GLN A 337 11.39 -14.64 46.43
N TYR A 338 11.77 -15.86 46.02
CA TYR A 338 11.27 -17.08 46.67
C TYR A 338 12.12 -17.34 47.92
N ILE A 339 11.46 -17.33 49.08
CA ILE A 339 12.00 -17.85 50.34
C ILE A 339 11.94 -19.38 50.26
N ILE A 340 13.09 -20.04 50.25
CA ILE A 340 13.22 -21.47 50.49
C ILE A 340 13.50 -21.66 51.99
N ILE A 341 12.52 -22.20 52.70
CA ILE A 341 12.70 -22.72 54.06
C ILE A 341 13.16 -24.17 53.94
N THR A 342 14.41 -24.45 54.29
CA THR A 342 14.89 -25.79 54.56
C THR A 342 14.79 -26.09 56.05
N PHE A 343 14.06 -27.15 56.38
CA PHE A 343 14.03 -27.77 57.70
C PHE A 343 15.38 -28.41 58.02
N TRP A 344 15.82 -28.28 59.27
CA TRP A 344 16.83 -29.14 59.87
C TRP A 344 16.22 -29.84 61.08
N ILE A 345 16.48 -31.15 61.16
CA ILE A 345 16.08 -32.07 62.22
C ILE A 345 17.10 -31.95 63.37
N GLY A 346 16.60 -31.88 64.60
CA GLY A 346 17.37 -31.89 65.85
C GLY A 346 16.46 -31.62 67.04
#